data_AF-A0A916Z8V2-F1
#
_entry.id   AF-A0A916Z8V2-F1
#
_cell.length_a   1.000
_cell.length_b   1.000
_cell.length_c   1.000
_cell.angle_alpha   90.00
_cell.angle_beta   90.00
_cell.angle_gamma   90.00
#
_symmetry.space_group_name_H-M   'P 1'
#
loop_
_entity.id
_entity.type
_entity.pdbx_description
1 polymer ?
#
loop_
_entity_poly.entity_id
_entity_poly.type
_entity_poly.pdbx_seq_one_letter_code
_entity_poly.pdbx_strand_id
1 'polypeptide(L)'
;MTISAVGTYSISAKCVLNGCESNPSSATSLEIKALPNITAINTGPYTVGQSISLIGNGGGTYSWTGPNNFSSTLSTPIITNILSANGGIYTLTVVGVNGCSTVATTNVVVSGVDPCDLNRIVDYWYVKAGNPHLPLFNLTDGMTINQIPEQVSVLVTPSLCSSVTIESFEMNIQGPELNWNILQNVSPNALFDNIGTDIWGRHFKPGNYTLTITGYAQDNKGGGITYGPKVIRFTVVGNLATINAPTLSKTAICAGSSVDVSFNISGTFNIGNEFRVELSDSSGSFATPVLIGTTNGVGTLSCAIPQSTLEGTKYLIRISSSNQVVVSNPAISQVTIHPYSYNLVSPTNNLTDSKIKQAVASINASNKVISPASVTYQAGKAIILNAGFEANAGTVFKAEIKSCDN
;
A
#
# COMPACT_ATOMS: atom_id res chain seq x y z
N MET A 1 0.11 67.30 -38.87
CA MET A 1 1.39 67.42 -38.15
C MET A 1 1.44 66.30 -37.13
N THR A 2 2.43 65.42 -37.20
CA THR A 2 2.61 64.32 -36.24
C THR A 2 3.70 64.77 -35.26
N ILE A 3 3.37 64.85 -33.98
CA ILE A 3 4.33 65.22 -32.93
C ILE A 3 4.68 63.95 -32.17
N SER A 4 5.96 63.57 -32.13
CA SER A 4 6.42 62.29 -31.57
C SER A 4 7.42 62.42 -30.42
N ALA A 5 7.98 63.59 -30.17
CA ALA A 5 8.96 63.79 -29.10
C ALA A 5 8.29 64.16 -27.76
N VAL A 6 8.84 63.63 -26.66
CA VAL A 6 8.45 64.02 -25.29
C VAL A 6 8.72 65.51 -25.09
N GLY A 7 7.78 66.23 -24.48
CA GLY A 7 7.91 67.66 -24.22
C GLY A 7 6.58 68.39 -24.12
N THR A 8 6.67 69.69 -23.83
CA THR A 8 5.51 70.58 -23.77
C THR A 8 5.41 71.37 -25.07
N TYR A 9 4.23 71.29 -25.70
CA TYR A 9 3.91 71.96 -26.96
C TYR A 9 2.81 73.00 -26.73
N SER A 10 2.81 74.01 -27.59
CA SER A 10 1.79 75.06 -27.61
C SER A 10 1.11 75.04 -28.97
N ILE A 11 -0.21 74.84 -29.00
CA ILE A 11 -1.00 74.73 -30.23
C ILE A 11 -1.89 75.96 -30.34
N SER A 12 -1.80 76.66 -31.48
CA SER A 12 -2.71 77.75 -31.86
C SER A 12 -3.12 77.57 -33.32
N ALA A 13 -4.30 78.07 -33.68
CA ALA A 13 -4.84 77.99 -35.03
C ALA A 13 -4.94 79.38 -35.66
N LYS A 14 -4.74 79.45 -36.98
CA LYS A 14 -5.02 80.63 -37.80
C LYS A 14 -5.91 80.21 -38.98
N CYS A 15 -6.81 81.09 -39.39
CA CYS A 15 -7.60 80.92 -40.60
C CYS A 15 -6.95 81.70 -41.75
N VAL A 16 -6.84 81.07 -42.91
CA VAL A 16 -6.38 81.72 -44.15
C VAL A 16 -7.45 81.58 -45.21
N LEU A 17 -8.00 82.70 -45.67
CA LEU A 17 -9.00 82.72 -46.76
C LEU A 17 -8.62 83.79 -47.78
N ASN A 18 -8.48 83.39 -49.05
CA ASN A 18 -8.15 84.26 -50.18
C ASN A 18 -6.93 85.18 -49.94
N GLY A 19 -5.95 84.72 -49.16
CA GLY A 19 -4.71 85.46 -48.88
C GLY A 19 -4.73 86.36 -47.65
N CYS A 20 -5.86 86.47 -46.92
CA CYS A 20 -5.92 87.14 -45.62
C CYS A 20 -5.73 86.13 -44.48
N GLU A 21 -4.78 86.38 -43.58
CA GLU A 21 -4.56 85.56 -42.37
C GLU A 21 -5.18 86.22 -41.13
N SER A 22 -5.85 85.43 -40.30
CA SER A 22 -6.32 85.89 -38.98
C SER A 22 -5.17 85.99 -37.97
N ASN A 23 -5.40 86.73 -36.87
CA ASN A 23 -4.58 86.57 -35.67
C ASN A 23 -4.65 85.10 -35.17
N PRO A 24 -3.58 84.57 -34.54
CA PRO A 24 -3.62 83.25 -33.93
C PRO A 24 -4.66 83.20 -32.81
N SER A 25 -5.33 82.05 -32.67
CA SER A 25 -6.17 81.77 -31.51
C SER A 25 -5.35 81.75 -30.22
N SER A 26 -6.01 81.85 -29.06
CA SER A 26 -5.38 81.55 -27.77
C SER A 26 -4.71 80.17 -27.83
N ALA A 27 -3.48 80.11 -27.36
CA ALA A 27 -2.71 78.89 -27.35
C ALA A 27 -3.25 77.90 -26.30
N THR A 28 -3.30 76.62 -26.64
CA THR A 28 -3.57 75.51 -25.71
C THR A 28 -2.29 74.71 -25.49
N SER A 29 -1.99 74.35 -24.23
CA SER A 29 -0.83 73.50 -23.90
C SER A 29 -1.13 72.02 -24.13
N LEU A 30 -0.22 71.32 -24.81
CA LEU A 30 -0.22 69.87 -24.96
C LEU A 30 1.07 69.31 -24.34
N GLU A 31 0.95 68.37 -23.42
CA GLU A 31 2.09 67.68 -22.81
C GLU A 31 2.19 66.25 -23.33
N ILE A 32 3.34 65.89 -23.91
CA ILE A 32 3.67 64.51 -24.28
C ILE A 32 4.64 63.98 -23.24
N LYS A 33 4.21 62.99 -22.45
CA LYS A 33 4.95 62.41 -21.33
C LYS A 33 5.73 61.18 -21.74
N ALA A 34 6.89 60.96 -21.12
CA ALA A 34 7.69 59.75 -21.31
C ALA A 34 7.02 58.52 -20.69
N LEU A 35 7.11 57.36 -21.34
CA LEU A 35 6.71 56.09 -20.76
C LEU A 35 7.69 55.67 -19.65
N PRO A 36 7.22 55.09 -18.53
CA PRO A 36 8.09 54.45 -17.55
C PRO A 36 8.98 53.38 -18.19
N ASN A 37 10.27 53.38 -17.86
CA ASN A 37 11.20 52.29 -18.22
C ASN A 37 11.10 51.19 -17.17
N ILE A 38 10.57 50.04 -17.56
CA ILE A 38 10.25 48.95 -16.63
C ILE A 38 10.80 47.61 -17.13
N THR A 39 11.02 46.71 -16.20
CA THR A 39 11.50 45.34 -16.38
C THR A 39 10.69 44.43 -15.47
N ALA A 40 10.42 43.23 -15.98
CA ALA A 40 9.80 42.14 -15.26
C ALA A 40 10.77 40.97 -15.30
N ILE A 41 11.27 40.53 -14.15
CA ILE A 41 12.17 39.37 -14.05
C ILE A 41 11.68 38.40 -12.98
N ASN A 42 12.16 37.16 -13.07
CA ASN A 42 12.00 36.15 -12.04
C ASN A 42 13.36 35.47 -11.77
N THR A 43 13.46 34.73 -10.66
CA THR A 43 14.70 34.09 -10.22
C THR A 43 14.77 32.59 -10.57
N GLY A 44 13.91 32.11 -11.47
CA GLY A 44 13.77 30.69 -11.82
C GLY A 44 14.88 30.15 -12.74
N PRO A 45 14.80 28.86 -13.12
CA PRO A 45 13.65 27.96 -13.02
C PRO A 45 13.38 27.44 -11.60
N TYR A 46 12.14 27.01 -11.34
CA TYR A 46 11.69 26.52 -10.04
C TYR A 46 11.24 25.05 -10.09
N THR A 47 11.22 24.39 -8.93
CA THR A 47 10.58 23.10 -8.73
C THR A 47 9.31 23.21 -7.88
N VAL A 48 8.37 22.28 -8.05
CA VAL A 48 7.17 22.19 -7.20
C VAL A 48 7.55 22.24 -5.70
N GLY A 49 6.78 22.98 -4.91
CA GLY A 49 6.99 23.21 -3.48
C GLY A 49 7.92 24.39 -3.15
N GLN A 50 8.65 24.94 -4.12
CA GLN A 50 9.48 26.14 -3.91
C GLN A 50 8.62 27.43 -3.90
N SER A 51 9.30 28.56 -3.80
CA SER A 51 8.68 29.89 -3.90
C SER A 51 9.16 30.62 -5.15
N ILE A 52 8.24 31.16 -5.95
CA ILE A 52 8.54 32.09 -7.04
C ILE A 52 8.80 33.47 -6.44
N SER A 53 9.86 34.13 -6.90
CA SER A 53 10.14 35.54 -6.62
C SER A 53 10.07 36.32 -7.92
N LEU A 54 9.08 37.22 -8.03
CA LEU A 54 8.96 38.15 -9.15
C LEU A 54 9.56 39.49 -8.73
N ILE A 55 10.26 40.15 -9.65
CA ILE A 55 10.90 41.43 -9.39
C ILE A 55 10.51 42.39 -10.51
N GLY A 56 9.87 43.50 -10.12
CA GLY A 56 9.47 44.59 -10.99
C GLY A 56 10.14 45.90 -10.58
N ASN A 57 10.49 46.72 -11.56
CA ASN A 57 10.93 48.11 -11.35
C ASN A 57 10.04 49.08 -12.14
N GLY A 58 10.31 50.39 -12.04
CA GLY A 58 9.61 51.43 -12.81
C GLY A 58 9.14 52.62 -12.00
N GLY A 59 8.93 52.45 -10.68
CA GLY A 59 8.36 53.48 -9.81
C GLY A 59 6.88 53.75 -10.09
N GLY A 60 6.15 54.30 -9.11
CA GLY A 60 4.70 54.47 -9.20
C GLY A 60 3.93 53.26 -8.66
N THR A 61 2.81 52.90 -9.27
CA THR A 61 1.96 51.77 -8.83
C THR A 61 2.21 50.52 -9.67
N TYR A 62 2.35 49.37 -9.01
CA TYR A 62 2.60 48.07 -9.63
C TYR A 62 1.30 47.26 -9.71
N SER A 63 1.15 46.51 -10.79
CA SER A 63 0.09 45.50 -10.96
C SER A 63 0.63 44.30 -11.70
N TRP A 64 0.82 43.20 -10.99
CA TRP A 64 1.16 41.90 -11.55
C TRP A 64 -0.10 41.09 -11.81
N THR A 65 -0.11 40.37 -12.92
CA THR A 65 -1.09 39.32 -13.25
C THR A 65 -0.36 38.10 -13.78
N GLY A 66 -0.92 36.90 -13.59
CA GLY A 66 -0.28 35.67 -14.06
C GLY A 66 -1.18 34.44 -13.98
N PRO A 67 -0.61 33.24 -14.23
CA PRO A 67 -1.29 31.96 -14.14
C PRO A 67 -1.97 31.75 -12.78
N ASN A 68 -2.95 30.84 -12.75
CA ASN A 68 -3.71 30.48 -11.55
C ASN A 68 -4.37 31.69 -10.85
N ASN A 69 -4.90 32.64 -11.64
CA ASN A 69 -5.54 33.87 -11.17
C ASN A 69 -4.65 34.73 -10.25
N PHE A 70 -3.33 34.61 -10.37
CA PHE A 70 -2.41 35.39 -9.56
C PHE A 70 -2.56 36.89 -9.86
N SER A 71 -2.67 37.71 -8.81
CA SER A 71 -2.53 39.16 -8.89
C SER A 71 -1.77 39.73 -7.69
N SER A 72 -1.03 40.81 -7.90
CA SER A 72 -0.33 41.50 -6.82
C SER A 72 -0.07 42.96 -7.15
N THR A 73 -0.05 43.82 -6.12
CA THR A 73 0.34 45.23 -6.22
C THR A 73 1.74 45.51 -5.67
N LEU A 74 2.45 44.49 -5.22
CA LEU A 74 3.82 44.61 -4.72
C LEU A 74 4.82 44.71 -5.87
N SER A 75 5.92 45.42 -5.66
CA SER A 75 7.05 45.42 -6.61
C SER A 75 7.77 44.07 -6.66
N THR A 76 7.80 43.36 -5.52
CA THR A 76 8.52 42.09 -5.34
C THR A 76 7.63 41.03 -4.67
N PRO A 77 6.57 40.52 -5.33
CA PRO A 77 5.72 39.50 -4.74
C PRO A 77 6.41 38.12 -4.70
N ILE A 78 6.13 37.36 -3.64
CA ILE A 78 6.58 35.99 -3.45
C ILE A 78 5.36 35.05 -3.48
N ILE A 79 5.41 34.02 -4.30
CA ILE A 79 4.37 32.96 -4.38
C ILE A 79 4.98 31.71 -3.76
N THR A 80 4.49 31.25 -2.62
CA THR A 80 5.03 30.07 -1.92
C THR A 80 4.29 28.79 -2.31
N ASN A 81 4.90 27.63 -2.02
CA ASN A 81 4.30 26.30 -2.22
C ASN A 81 3.75 26.09 -3.65
N ILE A 82 4.54 26.46 -4.65
CA ILE A 82 4.09 26.49 -6.05
C ILE A 82 3.85 25.08 -6.60
N LEU A 83 2.85 24.95 -7.46
CA LEU A 83 2.58 23.76 -8.28
C LEU A 83 3.00 24.03 -9.73
N SER A 84 3.01 22.98 -10.57
CA SER A 84 3.32 23.12 -12.01
C SER A 84 2.36 24.10 -12.72
N ALA A 85 1.12 24.22 -12.24
CA ALA A 85 0.12 25.17 -12.74
C ALA A 85 0.47 26.66 -12.49
N ASN A 86 1.44 26.96 -11.60
CA ASN A 86 1.97 28.31 -11.42
C ASN A 86 2.99 28.70 -12.50
N GLY A 87 3.43 27.76 -13.36
CA GLY A 87 4.27 28.07 -14.52
C GLY A 87 3.50 28.84 -15.60
N GLY A 88 4.17 29.78 -16.26
CA GLY A 88 3.62 30.56 -17.36
C GLY A 88 4.06 32.03 -17.37
N ILE A 89 3.37 32.84 -18.17
CA ILE A 89 3.71 34.24 -18.39
C ILE A 89 3.10 35.11 -17.30
N TYR A 90 3.95 35.83 -16.58
CA TYR A 90 3.56 36.87 -15.62
C TYR A 90 3.72 38.25 -16.27
N THR A 91 2.69 39.08 -16.16
CA THR A 91 2.60 40.40 -16.77
C THR A 91 2.62 41.46 -15.68
N LEU A 92 3.60 42.35 -15.73
CA LEU A 92 3.71 43.54 -14.90
C LEU A 92 3.20 44.75 -15.66
N THR A 93 2.23 45.46 -15.08
CA THR A 93 1.81 46.80 -15.50
C THR A 93 2.27 47.81 -14.45
N VAL A 94 2.92 48.88 -14.87
CA VAL A 94 3.34 49.97 -13.99
C VAL A 94 2.74 51.28 -14.48
N VAL A 95 2.03 51.98 -13.59
CA VAL A 95 1.60 53.36 -13.84
C VAL A 95 2.59 54.29 -13.15
N GLY A 96 3.36 55.01 -13.96
CA GLY A 96 4.36 55.95 -13.47
C GLY A 96 3.71 57.14 -12.75
N VAL A 97 4.52 57.88 -11.98
CA VAL A 97 4.09 59.11 -11.28
C VAL A 97 3.50 60.18 -12.19
N ASN A 98 3.79 60.09 -13.48
CA ASN A 98 3.29 60.98 -14.52
C ASN A 98 1.92 60.56 -15.10
N GLY A 99 1.38 59.42 -14.66
CA GLY A 99 0.10 58.85 -15.08
C GLY A 99 0.16 57.96 -16.33
N CYS A 100 1.33 57.81 -16.95
CA CYS A 100 1.51 56.91 -18.10
C CYS A 100 1.73 55.46 -17.65
N SER A 101 1.21 54.51 -18.42
CA SER A 101 1.30 53.07 -18.12
C SER A 101 2.20 52.33 -19.12
N THR A 102 3.06 51.45 -18.61
CA THR A 102 3.89 50.53 -19.42
C THR A 102 3.66 49.09 -18.95
N VAL A 103 3.83 48.13 -19.86
CA VAL A 103 3.72 46.69 -19.58
C VAL A 103 5.04 45.97 -19.88
N ALA A 104 5.44 45.04 -19.02
CA ALA A 104 6.55 44.12 -19.22
C ALA A 104 6.14 42.70 -18.78
N THR A 105 6.79 41.68 -19.31
CA THR A 105 6.45 40.27 -19.03
C THR A 105 7.68 39.45 -18.66
N THR A 106 7.49 38.43 -17.82
CA THR A 106 8.49 37.41 -17.53
C THR A 106 7.88 36.01 -17.60
N ASN A 107 8.60 35.03 -18.15
CA ASN A 107 8.13 33.65 -18.21
C ASN A 107 8.71 32.85 -17.05
N VAL A 108 7.84 32.29 -16.22
CA VAL A 108 8.21 31.45 -15.10
C VAL A 108 8.10 29.99 -15.50
N VAL A 109 9.19 29.25 -15.34
CA VAL A 109 9.25 27.81 -15.60
C VAL A 109 9.21 27.07 -14.26
N VAL A 110 8.18 26.24 -14.07
CA VAL A 110 8.05 25.34 -12.91
C VAL A 110 8.09 23.90 -13.41
N SER A 111 8.97 23.09 -12.82
CA SER A 111 9.16 21.69 -13.15
C SER A 111 9.00 20.79 -11.91
N GLY A 112 8.80 19.49 -12.11
CA GLY A 112 8.60 18.54 -11.02
C GLY A 112 7.16 18.04 -10.93
N VAL A 113 6.97 17.05 -10.05
CA VAL A 113 5.69 16.37 -9.82
C VAL A 113 5.07 16.91 -8.55
N ASP A 114 3.75 17.10 -8.55
CA ASP A 114 3.01 17.44 -7.34
C ASP A 114 3.14 16.30 -6.33
N PRO A 115 3.79 16.52 -5.16
CA PRO A 115 3.91 15.48 -4.14
C PRO A 115 2.54 15.05 -3.59
N CYS A 116 1.51 15.86 -3.79
CA CYS A 116 0.13 15.61 -3.37
C CYS A 116 -0.82 15.28 -4.54
N ASP A 117 -0.29 14.93 -5.72
CA ASP A 117 -1.10 14.30 -6.75
C ASP A 117 -1.65 12.97 -6.20
N LEU A 118 -2.97 12.91 -5.96
CA LEU A 118 -3.64 11.73 -5.43
C LEU A 118 -3.40 10.46 -6.26
N ASN A 119 -2.93 10.58 -7.51
CA ASN A 119 -2.54 9.42 -8.32
C ASN A 119 -1.15 8.86 -7.99
N ARG A 120 -0.34 9.59 -7.22
CA ARG A 120 1.08 9.32 -6.94
C ARG A 120 1.46 9.46 -5.46
N ILE A 121 0.47 9.57 -4.56
CA ILE A 121 0.73 9.66 -3.12
C ILE A 121 1.08 8.33 -2.44
N VAL A 122 1.15 7.23 -3.20
CA VAL A 122 1.48 5.89 -2.68
C VAL A 122 2.39 5.19 -3.68
N ASP A 123 3.51 4.67 -3.19
CA ASP A 123 4.45 3.82 -3.93
C ASP A 123 4.21 2.33 -3.60
N TYR A 124 4.50 1.47 -4.57
CA TYR A 124 4.27 0.03 -4.51
C TYR A 124 5.57 -0.72 -4.77
N TRP A 125 6.36 -0.94 -3.74
CA TRP A 125 7.65 -1.59 -3.87
C TRP A 125 7.49 -3.10 -3.98
N TYR A 126 7.85 -3.67 -5.13
CA TYR A 126 8.06 -5.10 -5.26
C TYR A 126 9.39 -5.47 -4.59
N VAL A 127 9.36 -6.39 -3.63
CA VAL A 127 10.52 -6.72 -2.79
C VAL A 127 10.73 -8.23 -2.69
N LYS A 128 11.97 -8.68 -2.50
CA LYS A 128 12.22 -10.01 -1.92
C LYS A 128 11.88 -9.94 -0.43
N ALA A 129 11.07 -10.89 0.02
CA ALA A 129 10.63 -10.99 1.40
C ALA A 129 11.76 -11.52 2.31
N GLY A 130 11.61 -11.31 3.62
CA GLY A 130 12.55 -11.73 4.66
C GLY A 130 13.00 -10.59 5.58
N ASN A 131 14.01 -10.88 6.39
CA ASN A 131 14.61 -9.97 7.35
C ASN A 131 16.16 -9.93 7.19
N PRO A 132 16.74 -8.86 6.59
CA PRO A 132 16.05 -7.73 5.98
C PRO A 132 15.42 -8.11 4.62
N HIS A 133 14.34 -7.42 4.26
CA HIS A 133 13.78 -7.50 2.92
C HIS A 133 14.67 -6.75 1.92
N LEU A 134 14.57 -7.09 0.64
CA LEU A 134 15.36 -6.45 -0.42
C LEU A 134 14.44 -5.78 -1.44
N PRO A 135 14.43 -4.43 -1.53
CA PRO A 135 13.70 -3.71 -2.58
C PRO A 135 14.22 -4.07 -3.97
N LEU A 136 13.31 -4.32 -4.91
CA LEU A 136 13.67 -4.60 -6.31
C LEU A 136 13.32 -3.39 -7.20
N PHE A 137 12.04 -3.05 -7.29
CA PHE A 137 11.55 -1.94 -8.13
C PHE A 137 10.13 -1.52 -7.72
N ASN A 138 9.71 -0.34 -8.18
CA ASN A 138 8.33 0.09 -8.07
C ASN A 138 7.44 -0.62 -9.10
N LEU A 139 6.39 -1.26 -8.62
CA LEU A 139 5.38 -1.92 -9.41
C LEU A 139 4.39 -0.88 -9.98
N THR A 140 4.08 -0.97 -11.27
CA THR A 140 3.13 -0.09 -11.96
C THR A 140 2.12 -0.90 -12.76
N ASP A 141 0.96 -0.31 -13.04
CA ASP A 141 -0.13 -0.98 -13.78
C ASP A 141 0.34 -1.33 -15.21
N GLY A 142 0.05 -2.56 -15.63
CA GLY A 142 0.47 -3.15 -16.90
C GLY A 142 1.87 -3.74 -16.94
N MET A 143 2.65 -3.69 -15.85
CA MET A 143 4.01 -4.25 -15.85
C MET A 143 4.04 -5.76 -16.14
N THR A 144 5.03 -6.18 -16.91
CA THR A 144 5.42 -7.59 -17.02
C THR A 144 6.73 -7.78 -16.26
N ILE A 145 6.74 -8.71 -15.29
CA ILE A 145 7.89 -8.97 -14.42
C ILE A 145 8.34 -10.41 -14.55
N ASN A 146 9.65 -10.63 -14.40
CA ASN A 146 10.18 -11.99 -14.41
C ASN A 146 9.91 -12.66 -13.07
N GLN A 147 9.51 -13.92 -13.14
CA GLN A 147 9.45 -14.82 -12.00
C GLN A 147 10.84 -14.92 -11.35
N ILE A 148 10.87 -14.95 -10.02
CA ILE A 148 12.08 -15.18 -9.24
C ILE A 148 11.91 -16.40 -8.33
N PRO A 149 13.00 -17.09 -7.95
CA PRO A 149 12.92 -18.28 -7.10
C PRO A 149 12.60 -17.96 -5.63
N GLU A 150 12.88 -16.74 -5.15
CA GLU A 150 12.59 -16.35 -3.78
C GLU A 150 11.14 -15.91 -3.56
N GLN A 151 10.70 -15.92 -2.30
CA GLN A 151 9.43 -15.34 -1.91
C GLN A 151 9.48 -13.81 -2.04
N VAL A 152 8.37 -13.23 -2.50
CA VAL A 152 8.22 -11.80 -2.74
C VAL A 152 7.02 -11.23 -2.00
N SER A 153 7.05 -9.92 -1.80
CA SER A 153 5.94 -9.15 -1.26
C SER A 153 5.80 -7.83 -2.02
N VAL A 154 4.73 -7.10 -1.71
CA VAL A 154 4.56 -5.71 -2.13
C VAL A 154 4.47 -4.86 -0.87
N LEU A 155 5.36 -3.88 -0.75
CA LEU A 155 5.29 -2.87 0.30
C LEU A 155 4.55 -1.64 -0.22
N VAL A 156 3.56 -1.20 0.54
CA VAL A 156 2.75 -0.01 0.22
C VAL A 156 3.20 1.13 1.12
N THR A 157 3.84 2.13 0.52
CA THR A 157 4.44 3.25 1.25
C THR A 157 3.78 4.55 0.81
N PRO A 158 3.11 5.29 1.72
CA PRO A 158 2.63 6.62 1.39
C PRO A 158 3.83 7.53 1.06
N SER A 159 3.69 8.38 0.05
CA SER A 159 4.70 9.36 -0.33
C SER A 159 4.62 10.60 0.57
N LEU A 160 5.55 11.54 0.36
CA LEU A 160 5.70 12.76 1.17
C LEU A 160 4.62 13.82 0.84
N CYS A 161 3.34 13.50 1.00
CA CYS A 161 2.26 14.50 0.97
C CYS A 161 1.80 14.82 2.40
N SER A 162 2.21 15.98 2.92
CA SER A 162 1.88 16.39 4.30
C SER A 162 0.40 16.74 4.51
N SER A 163 -0.37 16.96 3.44
CA SER A 163 -1.80 17.27 3.51
C SER A 163 -2.72 16.06 3.44
N VAL A 164 -2.17 14.84 3.24
CA VAL A 164 -2.96 13.60 3.18
C VAL A 164 -2.47 12.64 4.25
N THR A 165 -3.36 12.28 5.16
CA THR A 165 -3.09 11.23 6.15
C THR A 165 -3.65 9.91 5.65
N ILE A 166 -2.81 8.88 5.63
CA ILE A 166 -3.20 7.49 5.42
C ILE A 166 -2.66 6.68 6.61
N GLU A 167 -3.55 6.25 7.49
CA GLU A 167 -3.18 5.49 8.70
C GLU A 167 -3.34 3.98 8.50
N SER A 168 -4.19 3.54 7.57
CA SER A 168 -4.29 2.12 7.22
C SER A 168 -4.50 1.86 5.74
N PHE A 169 -4.04 0.68 5.29
CA PHE A 169 -4.17 0.18 3.92
C PHE A 169 -4.90 -1.16 3.91
N GLU A 170 -5.98 -1.23 3.13
CA GLU A 170 -6.52 -2.50 2.68
C GLU A 170 -5.87 -2.89 1.35
N MET A 171 -5.34 -4.11 1.29
CA MET A 171 -4.73 -4.69 0.09
C MET A 171 -5.42 -6.01 -0.26
N ASN A 172 -5.88 -6.14 -1.50
CA ASN A 172 -6.41 -7.38 -2.05
C ASN A 172 -5.63 -7.80 -3.28
N ILE A 173 -5.03 -8.99 -3.28
CA ILE A 173 -4.35 -9.57 -4.44
C ILE A 173 -5.08 -10.82 -4.92
N GLN A 174 -5.30 -10.87 -6.24
CA GLN A 174 -5.85 -12.03 -6.93
C GLN A 174 -4.92 -12.43 -8.08
N GLY A 175 -4.68 -13.73 -8.24
CA GLY A 175 -3.92 -14.30 -9.34
C GLY A 175 -3.73 -15.81 -9.18
N PRO A 176 -2.83 -16.44 -9.95
CA PRO A 176 -2.53 -17.85 -9.80
C PRO A 176 -2.20 -18.23 -8.35
N GLU A 177 -2.98 -19.16 -7.78
CA GLU A 177 -2.87 -19.68 -6.41
C GLU A 177 -3.00 -18.65 -5.29
N LEU A 178 -3.36 -17.41 -5.62
CA LEU A 178 -3.44 -16.30 -4.66
C LEU A 178 -4.82 -15.64 -4.74
N ASN A 179 -5.53 -15.70 -3.62
CA ASN A 179 -6.69 -14.86 -3.34
C ASN A 179 -6.55 -14.42 -1.88
N TRP A 180 -5.95 -13.24 -1.68
CA TRP A 180 -5.51 -12.78 -0.36
C TRP A 180 -5.98 -11.35 -0.11
N ASN A 181 -6.46 -11.09 1.10
CA ASN A 181 -6.82 -9.77 1.59
C ASN A 181 -6.10 -9.54 2.92
N ILE A 182 -5.58 -8.34 3.11
CA ILE A 182 -4.98 -7.92 4.37
C ILE A 182 -5.31 -6.45 4.64
N LEU A 183 -5.43 -6.13 5.93
CA LEU A 183 -5.50 -4.77 6.43
C LEU A 183 -4.22 -4.51 7.22
N GLN A 184 -3.49 -3.47 6.85
CA GLN A 184 -2.27 -3.04 7.53
C GLN A 184 -2.45 -1.65 8.12
N ASN A 185 -2.00 -1.46 9.36
CA ASN A 185 -1.92 -0.16 10.04
C ASN A 185 -0.57 0.06 10.74
N VAL A 186 0.38 -0.85 10.54
CA VAL A 186 1.73 -0.76 11.12
C VAL A 186 2.76 -0.85 10.00
N SER A 187 3.58 0.18 9.86
CA SER A 187 4.68 0.19 8.90
C SER A 187 5.74 -0.86 9.26
N PRO A 188 6.31 -1.60 8.28
CA PRO A 188 6.06 -1.53 6.84
C PRO A 188 4.75 -2.22 6.41
N ASN A 189 3.90 -1.54 5.64
CA ASN A 189 2.63 -2.11 5.16
C ASN A 189 2.88 -3.16 4.08
N ALA A 190 3.01 -4.43 4.49
CA ALA A 190 3.33 -5.54 3.61
C ALA A 190 2.10 -6.35 3.19
N LEU A 191 2.05 -6.75 1.92
CA LEU A 191 0.94 -7.50 1.33
C LEU A 191 0.67 -8.86 1.98
N PHE A 192 1.71 -9.55 2.47
CA PHE A 192 1.58 -10.86 3.11
C PHE A 192 1.85 -10.86 4.61
N ASP A 193 1.68 -9.70 5.23
CA ASP A 193 1.97 -9.44 6.65
C ASP A 193 3.46 -9.20 6.95
N ASN A 194 3.73 -8.71 8.15
CA ASN A 194 5.06 -8.44 8.68
C ASN A 194 5.11 -8.62 10.20
N ILE A 195 6.29 -9.01 10.71
CA ILE A 195 6.59 -8.99 12.15
C ILE A 195 7.75 -8.03 12.37
N GLY A 196 7.42 -6.80 12.79
CA GLY A 196 8.41 -5.74 12.88
C GLY A 196 9.00 -5.43 11.50
N THR A 197 10.31 -5.65 11.34
CA THR A 197 11.02 -5.44 10.06
C THR A 197 11.02 -6.66 9.14
N ASP A 198 10.59 -7.82 9.62
CA ASP A 198 10.52 -9.05 8.83
C ASP A 198 9.27 -9.02 7.93
N ILE A 199 9.49 -9.11 6.62
CA ILE A 199 8.42 -9.09 5.62
C ILE A 199 8.11 -10.52 5.20
N TRP A 200 6.86 -10.93 5.32
CA TRP A 200 6.43 -12.22 4.79
C TRP A 200 6.18 -12.13 3.29
N GLY A 201 6.38 -13.26 2.60
CA GLY A 201 6.27 -13.32 1.15
C GLY A 201 5.65 -14.61 0.64
N ARG A 202 5.32 -14.59 -0.65
CA ARG A 202 4.84 -15.74 -1.40
C ARG A 202 5.55 -15.82 -2.75
N HIS A 203 5.56 -17.00 -3.35
CA HIS A 203 6.07 -17.16 -4.72
C HIS A 203 4.98 -16.73 -5.69
N PHE A 204 5.28 -15.75 -6.55
CA PHE A 204 4.38 -15.39 -7.64
C PHE A 204 4.66 -16.31 -8.83
N LYS A 205 3.64 -17.07 -9.24
CA LYS A 205 3.71 -18.00 -10.36
C LYS A 205 3.47 -17.24 -11.67
N PRO A 206 3.90 -17.77 -12.82
CA PRO A 206 3.56 -17.19 -14.10
C PRO A 206 2.04 -17.02 -14.27
N GLY A 207 1.61 -15.84 -14.71
CA GLY A 207 0.21 -15.49 -14.91
C GLY A 207 -0.13 -14.05 -14.54
N ASN A 208 -1.41 -13.73 -14.62
CA ASN A 208 -1.92 -12.37 -14.43
C ASN A 208 -2.33 -12.15 -12.98
N TYR A 209 -1.92 -11.02 -12.42
CA TYR A 209 -2.25 -10.58 -11.08
C TYR A 209 -3.00 -9.26 -11.10
N THR A 210 -3.94 -9.12 -10.18
CA THR A 210 -4.64 -7.87 -9.87
C THR A 210 -4.44 -7.56 -8.40
N LEU A 211 -3.78 -6.45 -8.09
CA LEU A 211 -3.63 -5.91 -6.75
C LEU A 211 -4.50 -4.65 -6.62
N THR A 212 -5.40 -4.63 -5.65
CA THR A 212 -6.25 -3.48 -5.31
C THR A 212 -5.82 -2.93 -3.96
N ILE A 213 -5.58 -1.62 -3.88
CA ILE A 213 -5.15 -0.93 -2.66
C ILE A 213 -6.11 0.21 -2.35
N THR A 214 -6.56 0.27 -1.10
CA THR A 214 -7.38 1.38 -0.56
C THR A 214 -6.73 1.90 0.71
N GLY A 215 -6.50 3.20 0.80
CA GLY A 215 -5.98 3.88 1.98
C GLY A 215 -7.08 4.63 2.74
N TYR A 216 -7.02 4.57 4.06
CA TYR A 216 -8.00 5.16 4.97
C TYR A 216 -7.38 6.23 5.87
N ALA A 217 -8.17 7.24 6.21
CA ALA A 217 -7.75 8.35 7.05
C ALA A 217 -7.35 7.93 8.48
N GLN A 218 -7.89 6.80 8.98
CA GLN A 218 -7.61 6.29 10.32
C GLN A 218 -7.23 4.82 10.31
N ASP A 219 -6.61 4.39 11.41
CA ASP A 219 -6.30 3.00 11.71
C ASP A 219 -7.50 2.05 11.51
N ASN A 220 -7.19 0.81 11.12
CA ASN A 220 -8.15 -0.29 11.00
C ASN A 220 -9.37 0.02 10.09
N LYS A 221 -9.15 0.70 8.95
CA LYS A 221 -10.20 1.21 8.05
C LYS A 221 -11.15 2.22 8.71
N GLY A 222 -10.73 2.88 9.77
CA GLY A 222 -11.47 4.00 10.36
C GLY A 222 -11.46 5.22 9.43
N GLY A 223 -12.46 6.08 9.57
CA GLY A 223 -12.59 7.29 8.76
C GLY A 223 -12.94 7.04 7.29
N GLY A 224 -12.81 8.08 6.47
CA GLY A 224 -13.07 8.02 5.03
C GLY A 224 -11.89 7.46 4.23
N ILE A 225 -12.18 7.06 2.99
CA ILE A 225 -11.15 6.68 2.00
C ILE A 225 -10.38 7.94 1.61
N THR A 226 -9.06 7.93 1.80
CA THR A 226 -8.15 9.03 1.42
C THR A 226 -7.33 8.67 0.18
N TYR A 227 -7.27 7.39 -0.18
CA TYR A 227 -6.57 6.91 -1.36
C TYR A 227 -7.26 5.68 -1.98
N GLY A 228 -7.38 5.67 -3.31
CA GLY A 228 -7.94 4.53 -4.04
C GLY A 228 -9.47 4.44 -3.99
N PRO A 229 -10.07 3.28 -4.35
CA PRO A 229 -9.38 2.02 -4.66
C PRO A 229 -8.52 2.14 -5.92
N LYS A 230 -7.21 1.88 -5.77
CA LYS A 230 -6.26 1.86 -6.88
C LYS A 230 -6.02 0.42 -7.30
N VAL A 231 -6.15 0.15 -8.59
CA VAL A 231 -5.92 -1.17 -9.17
C VAL A 231 -4.60 -1.18 -9.93
N ILE A 232 -3.77 -2.17 -9.65
CA ILE A 232 -2.50 -2.45 -10.34
C ILE A 232 -2.59 -3.86 -10.91
N ARG A 233 -2.51 -3.97 -12.22
CA ARG A 233 -2.42 -5.24 -12.94
C ARG A 233 -0.97 -5.46 -13.33
N PHE A 234 -0.49 -6.68 -13.15
CA PHE A 234 0.83 -7.05 -13.63
C PHE A 234 0.85 -8.51 -14.04
N THR A 235 1.75 -8.85 -14.95
CA THR A 235 1.93 -10.20 -15.46
C THR A 235 3.27 -10.73 -14.98
N VAL A 236 3.28 -11.92 -14.40
CA VAL A 236 4.52 -12.63 -14.09
C VAL A 236 4.80 -13.58 -15.23
N VAL A 237 6.00 -13.53 -15.78
CA VAL A 237 6.46 -14.43 -16.84
C VAL A 237 7.69 -15.19 -16.38
N GLY A 238 7.84 -16.42 -16.82
CA GLY A 238 8.97 -17.27 -16.43
C GLY A 238 8.66 -18.74 -16.66
N ASN A 239 9.71 -19.54 -16.60
CA ASN A 239 9.67 -20.99 -16.74
C ASN A 239 10.47 -21.67 -15.61
N LEU A 240 10.71 -20.97 -14.50
CA LEU A 240 11.36 -21.56 -13.34
C LEU A 240 10.51 -22.71 -12.83
N ALA A 241 11.15 -23.78 -12.38
CA ALA A 241 10.43 -24.93 -11.84
C ALA A 241 9.57 -24.50 -10.64
N THR A 242 8.32 -24.95 -10.62
CA THR A 242 7.37 -24.59 -9.56
C THR A 242 6.70 -25.80 -8.97
N ILE A 243 6.44 -25.74 -7.68
CA ILE A 243 5.48 -26.61 -7.00
C ILE A 243 4.23 -25.79 -6.73
N ASN A 244 3.07 -26.31 -7.12
CA ASN A 244 1.78 -25.67 -6.88
C ASN A 244 1.40 -25.73 -5.42
N ALA A 245 0.65 -24.74 -4.93
CA ALA A 245 0.07 -24.79 -3.59
C ALA A 245 -0.74 -26.08 -3.43
N PRO A 246 -0.52 -26.86 -2.35
CA PRO A 246 -1.22 -28.13 -2.18
C PRO A 246 -2.69 -27.94 -1.87
N THR A 247 -3.52 -28.87 -2.33
CA THR A 247 -4.92 -29.02 -1.90
C THR A 247 -5.05 -30.15 -0.89
N LEU A 248 -5.89 -29.95 0.12
CA LEU A 248 -6.07 -30.89 1.24
C LEU A 248 -7.46 -31.53 1.15
N SER A 249 -7.57 -32.84 1.43
CA SER A 249 -8.87 -33.51 1.48
C SER A 249 -9.74 -33.10 2.68
N LYS A 250 -9.13 -32.59 3.74
CA LYS A 250 -9.79 -32.05 4.94
C LYS A 250 -8.91 -31.02 5.65
N THR A 251 -9.52 -30.10 6.38
CA THR A 251 -8.84 -29.03 7.14
C THR A 251 -8.92 -29.19 8.65
N ALA A 252 -9.81 -30.03 9.17
CA ALA A 252 -9.80 -30.50 10.54
C ALA A 252 -9.19 -31.91 10.56
N ILE A 253 -8.02 -32.05 11.20
CA ILE A 253 -7.24 -33.28 11.22
C ILE A 253 -6.86 -33.58 12.65
N CYS A 254 -6.70 -34.86 12.98
CA CYS A 254 -6.24 -35.24 14.30
C CYS A 254 -4.85 -35.82 14.28
N ALA A 255 -4.08 -35.51 15.32
CA ALA A 255 -2.74 -36.02 15.49
C ALA A 255 -2.77 -37.55 15.51
N GLY A 256 -1.91 -38.20 14.72
CA GLY A 256 -1.89 -39.64 14.49
C GLY A 256 -2.74 -40.12 13.30
N SER A 257 -3.67 -39.30 12.79
CA SER A 257 -4.45 -39.59 11.58
C SER A 257 -3.71 -39.13 10.31
N SER A 258 -4.26 -39.45 9.14
CA SER A 258 -3.73 -39.02 7.84
C SER A 258 -4.63 -37.99 7.15
N VAL A 259 -4.01 -37.22 6.24
CA VAL A 259 -4.66 -36.30 5.31
C VAL A 259 -4.11 -36.54 3.91
N ASP A 260 -4.99 -36.52 2.90
CA ASP A 260 -4.55 -36.60 1.52
C ASP A 260 -4.15 -35.20 1.05
N VAL A 261 -2.91 -35.11 0.56
CA VAL A 261 -2.31 -33.89 0.05
C VAL A 261 -2.06 -34.08 -1.43
N SER A 262 -2.68 -33.25 -2.26
CA SER A 262 -2.54 -33.30 -3.71
C SER A 262 -1.82 -32.07 -4.23
N PHE A 263 -0.91 -32.27 -5.18
CA PHE A 263 -0.16 -31.19 -5.81
C PHE A 263 0.29 -31.56 -7.23
N ASN A 264 0.67 -30.52 -7.98
CA ASN A 264 1.28 -30.63 -9.29
C ASN A 264 2.52 -29.73 -9.37
N ILE A 265 3.29 -29.87 -10.45
CA ILE A 265 4.48 -29.09 -10.72
C ILE A 265 4.45 -28.48 -12.11
N SER A 266 5.30 -27.49 -12.34
CA SER A 266 5.65 -27.02 -13.68
C SER A 266 7.18 -26.91 -13.81
N GLY A 267 7.68 -26.97 -15.05
CA GLY A 267 9.11 -27.02 -15.33
C GLY A 267 9.74 -28.38 -15.02
N THR A 268 11.08 -28.42 -15.01
CA THR A 268 11.87 -29.65 -14.80
C THR A 268 12.55 -29.63 -13.44
N PHE A 269 12.51 -30.77 -12.74
CA PHE A 269 13.22 -31.01 -11.49
C PHE A 269 14.39 -31.96 -11.72
N ASN A 270 15.44 -31.85 -10.89
CA ASN A 270 16.61 -32.71 -10.99
C ASN A 270 16.27 -34.19 -10.73
N ILE A 271 16.99 -35.09 -11.39
CA ILE A 271 16.87 -36.53 -11.14
C ILE A 271 17.24 -36.82 -9.68
N GLY A 272 16.49 -37.73 -9.05
CA GLY A 272 16.64 -38.05 -7.63
C GLY A 272 16.04 -37.01 -6.68
N ASN A 273 15.31 -36.01 -7.21
CA ASN A 273 14.53 -35.10 -6.38
C ASN A 273 13.37 -35.84 -5.69
N GLU A 274 13.17 -35.51 -4.42
CA GLU A 274 12.05 -35.96 -3.61
C GLU A 274 11.23 -34.73 -3.20
N PHE A 275 9.91 -34.84 -3.32
CA PHE A 275 8.97 -33.86 -2.79
C PHE A 275 8.62 -34.20 -1.36
N ARG A 276 8.74 -33.21 -0.48
CA ARG A 276 8.53 -33.34 0.97
C ARG A 276 7.32 -32.52 1.37
N VAL A 277 6.35 -33.17 1.98
CA VAL A 277 5.17 -32.50 2.53
C VAL A 277 5.47 -32.08 3.96
N GLU A 278 5.35 -30.79 4.21
CA GLU A 278 5.77 -30.13 5.44
C GLU A 278 4.56 -29.50 6.16
N LEU A 279 4.44 -29.74 7.45
CA LEU A 279 3.51 -29.09 8.37
C LEU A 279 4.23 -27.97 9.12
N SER A 280 3.60 -26.80 9.20
CA SER A 280 4.09 -25.67 10.01
C SER A 280 3.98 -25.94 11.50
N ASP A 281 4.39 -24.98 12.34
CA ASP A 281 3.95 -24.93 13.73
C ASP A 281 2.50 -24.40 13.88
N SER A 282 2.00 -24.34 15.11
CA SER A 282 0.64 -23.89 15.44
C SER A 282 0.39 -22.40 15.20
N SER A 283 1.43 -21.62 14.92
CA SER A 283 1.35 -20.21 14.51
C SER A 283 1.31 -20.02 12.99
N GLY A 284 1.59 -21.09 12.23
CA GLY A 284 1.70 -21.07 10.77
C GLY A 284 3.13 -20.91 10.26
N SER A 285 4.14 -20.89 11.14
CA SER A 285 5.54 -20.70 10.78
C SER A 285 6.19 -22.01 10.32
N PHE A 286 7.03 -21.91 9.27
CA PHE A 286 7.84 -23.01 8.75
C PHE A 286 9.32 -22.85 9.11
N ALA A 287 9.65 -22.22 10.23
CA ALA A 287 11.04 -22.10 10.70
C ALA A 287 11.66 -23.48 11.02
N THR A 288 10.87 -24.37 11.61
CA THR A 288 11.25 -25.77 11.88
C THR A 288 10.10 -26.70 11.45
N PRO A 289 9.93 -26.92 10.14
CA PRO A 289 8.78 -27.65 9.61
C PRO A 289 8.85 -29.14 9.96
N VAL A 290 7.69 -29.75 10.19
CA VAL A 290 7.56 -31.18 10.47
C VAL A 290 7.31 -31.92 9.16
N LEU A 291 8.14 -32.91 8.84
CA LEU A 291 7.96 -33.76 7.66
C LEU A 291 6.82 -34.77 7.90
N ILE A 292 5.78 -34.72 7.07
CA ILE A 292 4.58 -35.56 7.21
C ILE A 292 4.37 -36.54 6.04
N GLY A 293 5.17 -36.43 4.98
CA GLY A 293 5.16 -37.34 3.85
C GLY A 293 6.25 -37.03 2.84
N THR A 294 6.66 -38.04 2.06
CA THR A 294 7.56 -37.88 0.93
C THR A 294 7.12 -38.66 -0.31
N THR A 295 7.49 -38.18 -1.49
CA THR A 295 7.21 -38.85 -2.77
C THR A 295 8.20 -38.42 -3.85
N ASN A 296 8.43 -39.28 -4.84
CA ASN A 296 9.26 -38.98 -6.01
C ASN A 296 8.43 -38.50 -7.22
N GLY A 297 7.10 -38.45 -7.09
CA GLY A 297 6.18 -38.06 -8.16
C GLY A 297 5.14 -37.03 -7.71
N VAL A 298 4.36 -36.54 -8.67
CA VAL A 298 3.21 -35.65 -8.42
C VAL A 298 1.93 -36.44 -8.26
N GLY A 299 0.87 -35.79 -7.77
CA GLY A 299 -0.43 -36.39 -7.53
C GLY A 299 -0.81 -36.32 -6.06
N THR A 300 -1.58 -37.31 -5.60
CA THR A 300 -2.11 -37.38 -4.24
C THR A 300 -1.25 -38.28 -3.37
N LEU A 301 -0.88 -37.79 -2.19
CA LEU A 301 -0.13 -38.52 -1.16
C LEU A 301 -0.89 -38.49 0.16
N SER A 302 -1.12 -39.67 0.76
CA SER A 302 -1.63 -39.77 2.13
C SER A 302 -0.51 -39.47 3.12
N CYS A 303 -0.61 -38.36 3.83
CA CYS A 303 0.39 -37.85 4.76
C CYS A 303 -0.06 -38.04 6.21
N ALA A 304 0.81 -38.60 7.05
CA ALA A 304 0.50 -38.89 8.45
C ALA A 304 0.87 -37.71 9.35
N ILE A 305 -0.10 -37.21 10.13
CA ILE A 305 0.18 -36.19 11.15
C ILE A 305 0.78 -36.89 12.37
N PRO A 306 1.96 -36.46 12.88
CA PRO A 306 2.55 -37.08 14.06
C PRO A 306 1.60 -37.05 15.26
N GLN A 307 1.63 -38.12 16.05
CA GLN A 307 0.81 -38.25 17.26
C GLN A 307 1.14 -37.18 18.32
N SER A 308 2.37 -36.67 18.30
CA SER A 308 2.88 -35.63 19.20
C SER A 308 2.48 -34.21 18.80
N THR A 309 1.81 -34.02 17.66
CA THR A 309 1.41 -32.68 17.21
C THR A 309 0.39 -32.09 18.18
N LEU A 310 0.68 -30.87 18.64
CA LEU A 310 -0.15 -30.16 19.63
C LEU A 310 -1.39 -29.53 18.99
N GLU A 311 -2.39 -29.24 19.81
CA GLU A 311 -3.60 -28.51 19.39
C GLU A 311 -3.25 -27.16 18.77
N GLY A 312 -3.92 -26.79 17.67
CA GLY A 312 -3.81 -25.46 17.07
C GLY A 312 -4.69 -25.32 15.84
N THR A 313 -5.06 -24.08 15.51
CA THR A 313 -6.00 -23.76 14.41
C THR A 313 -5.36 -23.08 13.21
N LYS A 314 -4.08 -22.70 13.30
CA LYS A 314 -3.39 -21.91 12.28
C LYS A 314 -2.28 -22.69 11.57
N TYR A 315 -2.28 -24.01 11.67
CA TYR A 315 -1.31 -24.82 10.94
C TYR A 315 -1.49 -24.62 9.43
N LEU A 316 -0.39 -24.74 8.70
CA LEU A 316 -0.33 -24.69 7.24
C LEU A 316 0.44 -25.92 6.74
N ILE A 317 0.10 -26.38 5.54
CA ILE A 317 0.83 -27.45 4.85
C ILE A 317 1.43 -26.89 3.57
N ARG A 318 2.71 -27.17 3.31
CA ARG A 318 3.39 -26.81 2.07
C ARG A 318 4.20 -27.99 1.53
N ILE A 319 4.77 -27.82 0.35
CA ILE A 319 5.64 -28.82 -0.27
C ILE A 319 6.99 -28.18 -0.59
N SER A 320 8.07 -28.90 -0.29
CA SER A 320 9.43 -28.54 -0.66
C SER A 320 10.07 -29.63 -1.52
N SER A 321 11.14 -29.28 -2.23
CA SER A 321 11.93 -30.22 -3.06
C SER A 321 13.32 -30.40 -2.45
N SER A 322 13.79 -31.65 -2.37
CA SER A 322 15.07 -31.99 -1.74
C SER A 322 16.29 -31.60 -2.58
N ASN A 323 16.16 -31.57 -3.91
CA ASN A 323 17.27 -31.38 -4.85
C ASN A 323 16.96 -30.30 -5.91
N GLN A 324 16.53 -29.13 -5.43
CA GLN A 324 16.42 -27.85 -6.18
C GLN A 324 16.01 -26.70 -5.24
N VAL A 325 15.57 -27.03 -4.02
CA VAL A 325 15.14 -26.07 -2.97
C VAL A 325 14.02 -25.15 -3.46
N VAL A 326 13.14 -25.67 -4.30
CA VAL A 326 11.86 -25.04 -4.66
C VAL A 326 10.85 -25.35 -3.56
N VAL A 327 10.13 -24.33 -3.11
CA VAL A 327 9.09 -24.43 -2.09
C VAL A 327 7.77 -23.90 -2.66
N SER A 328 6.67 -24.61 -2.42
CA SER A 328 5.33 -24.16 -2.81
C SER A 328 4.86 -22.99 -1.95
N ASN A 329 3.84 -22.28 -2.41
CA ASN A 329 3.01 -21.55 -1.45
C ASN A 329 2.31 -22.57 -0.53
N PRO A 330 2.04 -22.26 0.74
CA PRO A 330 1.25 -23.14 1.59
C PRO A 330 -0.19 -23.26 1.05
N ALA A 331 -0.89 -24.31 1.45
CA ALA A 331 -2.32 -24.45 1.21
C ALA A 331 -3.06 -23.18 1.65
N ILE A 332 -4.05 -22.76 0.85
CA ILE A 332 -4.77 -21.51 1.10
C ILE A 332 -5.60 -21.57 2.39
N SER A 333 -6.04 -22.76 2.78
CA SER A 333 -6.83 -23.00 3.99
C SER A 333 -5.94 -23.37 5.16
N GLN A 334 -6.19 -22.73 6.30
CA GLN A 334 -5.60 -23.13 7.58
C GLN A 334 -6.11 -24.51 8.01
N VAL A 335 -5.27 -25.20 8.75
CA VAL A 335 -5.50 -26.54 9.28
C VAL A 335 -5.70 -26.44 10.80
N THR A 336 -6.79 -27.03 11.26
CA THR A 336 -7.02 -27.30 12.67
C THR A 336 -6.53 -28.69 13.02
N ILE A 337 -5.62 -28.77 13.99
CA ILE A 337 -5.15 -30.02 14.57
C ILE A 337 -5.80 -30.23 15.93
N HIS A 338 -6.51 -31.34 16.09
CA HIS A 338 -6.88 -31.85 17.42
C HIS A 338 -5.82 -32.82 17.93
N PRO A 339 -5.47 -32.75 19.23
CA PRO A 339 -4.40 -33.56 19.77
C PRO A 339 -4.80 -35.03 19.89
N TYR A 340 -3.80 -35.91 19.96
CA TYR A 340 -4.06 -37.32 20.17
C TYR A 340 -4.63 -37.61 21.56
N SER A 341 -4.16 -36.88 22.57
CA SER A 341 -4.68 -36.96 23.93
C SER A 341 -4.57 -35.62 24.65
N TYR A 342 -5.53 -35.34 25.53
CA TYR A 342 -5.43 -34.22 26.48
C TYR A 342 -4.98 -34.68 27.86
N ASN A 343 -4.15 -33.85 28.48
CA ASN A 343 -3.92 -33.85 29.93
C ASN A 343 -4.33 -32.46 30.45
N LEU A 344 -5.53 -32.36 31.01
CA LEU A 344 -6.11 -31.12 31.52
C LEU A 344 -5.90 -31.06 33.03
N VAL A 345 -5.04 -30.18 33.51
CA VAL A 345 -4.64 -30.12 34.93
C VAL A 345 -4.94 -28.73 35.51
N SER A 346 -5.50 -28.69 36.72
CA SER A 346 -5.70 -27.44 37.46
C SER A 346 -4.36 -26.89 37.99
N PRO A 347 -4.15 -25.56 37.99
CA PRO A 347 -5.08 -24.52 37.53
C PRO A 347 -5.01 -24.21 36.04
N THR A 348 -3.96 -24.68 35.34
CA THR A 348 -3.61 -24.30 33.97
C THR A 348 -4.72 -24.53 32.95
N ASN A 349 -5.52 -25.58 33.13
CA ASN A 349 -6.57 -25.96 32.19
C ASN A 349 -7.97 -25.80 32.78
N ASN A 350 -8.15 -24.95 33.78
CA ASN A 350 -9.50 -24.63 34.25
C ASN A 350 -10.28 -23.89 33.16
N LEU A 351 -11.53 -24.30 32.93
CA LEU A 351 -12.37 -23.85 31.83
C LEU A 351 -13.49 -22.96 32.38
N THR A 352 -13.53 -21.71 31.94
CA THR A 352 -14.53 -20.71 32.34
C THR A 352 -15.51 -20.36 31.22
N ASP A 353 -15.26 -20.85 30.01
CA ASP A 353 -16.05 -20.59 28.81
C ASP A 353 -16.56 -21.88 28.17
N SER A 354 -17.59 -21.73 27.33
CA SER A 354 -18.21 -22.87 26.65
C SER A 354 -17.32 -23.37 25.53
N LYS A 355 -16.89 -24.64 25.61
CA LYS A 355 -15.92 -25.23 24.69
C LYS A 355 -16.14 -26.72 24.49
N ILE A 356 -15.75 -27.20 23.32
CA ILE A 356 -15.60 -28.63 23.04
C ILE A 356 -14.11 -28.95 23.05
N LYS A 357 -13.69 -29.91 23.87
CA LYS A 357 -12.35 -30.49 23.86
C LYS A 357 -12.41 -31.86 23.21
N GLN A 358 -11.79 -31.98 22.04
CA GLN A 358 -11.76 -33.19 21.21
C GLN A 358 -10.36 -33.81 21.19
N ALA A 359 -10.26 -35.09 21.51
CA ALA A 359 -9.02 -35.87 21.38
C ALA A 359 -9.25 -37.21 20.67
N VAL A 360 -8.23 -37.70 19.97
CA VAL A 360 -8.31 -38.99 19.27
C VAL A 360 -8.46 -40.16 20.23
N ALA A 361 -7.59 -40.24 21.23
CA ALA A 361 -7.53 -41.35 22.17
C ALA A 361 -8.20 -40.99 23.49
N SER A 362 -7.61 -40.08 24.25
CA SER A 362 -8.03 -39.89 25.63
C SER A 362 -8.02 -38.45 26.11
N ILE A 363 -8.91 -38.15 27.05
CA ILE A 363 -8.88 -36.94 27.85
C ILE A 363 -8.66 -37.33 29.31
N ASN A 364 -7.51 -36.97 29.87
CA ASN A 364 -7.22 -37.11 31.29
C ASN A 364 -7.42 -35.76 31.96
N ALA A 365 -8.41 -35.64 32.84
CA ALA A 365 -8.83 -34.38 33.42
C ALA A 365 -8.72 -34.39 34.94
N SER A 366 -7.98 -33.44 35.50
CA SER A 366 -7.96 -33.03 36.91
C SER A 366 -8.16 -31.51 37.03
N ASN A 367 -8.78 -30.90 36.02
CA ASN A 367 -9.08 -29.48 35.93
C ASN A 367 -10.48 -29.14 36.46
N LYS A 368 -10.78 -27.85 36.60
CA LYS A 368 -12.09 -27.34 37.00
C LYS A 368 -12.87 -26.79 35.81
N VAL A 369 -14.16 -27.09 35.73
CA VAL A 369 -15.14 -26.39 34.88
C VAL A 369 -15.88 -25.40 35.76
N ILE A 370 -15.80 -24.12 35.42
CA ILE A 370 -16.23 -23.00 36.26
C ILE A 370 -17.38 -22.27 35.57
N SER A 371 -18.44 -21.99 36.33
CA SER A 371 -19.65 -21.32 35.83
C SER A 371 -19.32 -19.94 35.22
N PRO A 372 -19.96 -19.54 34.10
CA PRO A 372 -21.12 -20.18 33.45
C PRO A 372 -20.77 -21.13 32.28
N ALA A 373 -19.66 -21.86 32.35
CA ALA A 373 -19.20 -22.68 31.22
C ALA A 373 -20.12 -23.86 30.85
N SER A 374 -20.28 -24.08 29.54
CA SER A 374 -20.82 -25.31 28.95
C SER A 374 -19.71 -26.08 28.23
N VAL A 375 -19.18 -27.13 28.85
CA VAL A 375 -18.02 -27.86 28.35
C VAL A 375 -18.41 -29.26 27.91
N THR A 376 -17.98 -29.65 26.70
CA THR A 376 -18.09 -31.03 26.21
C THR A 376 -16.70 -31.63 26.00
N TYR A 377 -16.43 -32.76 26.65
CA TYR A 377 -15.26 -33.60 26.38
C TYR A 377 -15.64 -34.70 25.41
N GLN A 378 -14.90 -34.82 24.31
CA GLN A 378 -15.05 -35.84 23.29
C GLN A 378 -13.73 -36.56 23.10
N ALA A 379 -13.72 -37.87 23.34
CA ALA A 379 -12.52 -38.68 23.16
C ALA A 379 -12.86 -40.00 22.47
N GLY A 380 -12.05 -40.46 21.52
CA GLY A 380 -12.36 -41.68 20.78
C GLY A 380 -12.25 -42.97 21.61
N LYS A 381 -11.46 -42.99 22.70
CA LYS A 381 -11.28 -44.19 23.53
C LYS A 381 -11.72 -44.01 24.98
N ALA A 382 -11.27 -42.96 25.66
CA ALA A 382 -11.52 -42.79 27.09
C ALA A 382 -11.56 -41.33 27.54
N ILE A 383 -12.47 -41.03 28.46
CA ILE A 383 -12.47 -39.78 29.24
C ILE A 383 -12.27 -40.17 30.69
N ILE A 384 -11.12 -39.79 31.25
CA ILE A 384 -10.69 -40.15 32.60
C ILE A 384 -10.75 -38.88 33.46
N LEU A 385 -11.73 -38.84 34.35
CA LEU A 385 -11.88 -37.78 35.35
C LEU A 385 -11.10 -38.21 36.61
N ASN A 386 -9.89 -37.67 36.75
CA ASN A 386 -9.00 -37.94 37.86
C ASN A 386 -9.40 -37.15 39.12
N ALA A 387 -8.86 -37.56 40.27
CA ALA A 387 -8.97 -36.80 41.51
C ALA A 387 -8.55 -35.34 41.28
N GLY A 388 -9.38 -34.41 41.75
CA GLY A 388 -9.22 -32.97 41.53
C GLY A 388 -10.04 -32.39 40.38
N PHE A 389 -10.66 -33.23 39.54
CA PHE A 389 -11.67 -32.74 38.59
C PHE A 389 -12.90 -32.20 39.33
N GLU A 390 -13.37 -31.02 38.94
CA GLU A 390 -14.52 -30.35 39.55
C GLU A 390 -15.38 -29.71 38.45
N ALA A 391 -16.69 -29.88 38.52
CA ALA A 391 -17.64 -29.10 37.72
C ALA A 391 -18.49 -28.26 38.67
N ASN A 392 -18.25 -26.94 38.70
CA ASN A 392 -18.86 -26.04 39.67
C ASN A 392 -20.37 -25.89 39.41
N ALA A 393 -21.11 -25.56 40.48
CA ALA A 393 -22.54 -25.26 40.37
C ALA A 393 -22.81 -24.18 39.30
N GLY A 394 -23.80 -24.42 38.44
CA GLY A 394 -24.15 -23.55 37.31
C GLY A 394 -23.40 -23.83 36.01
N THR A 395 -22.55 -24.86 35.96
CA THR A 395 -21.93 -25.33 34.71
C THR A 395 -22.77 -26.42 34.03
N VAL A 396 -22.55 -26.60 32.73
CA VAL A 396 -22.99 -27.79 32.00
C VAL A 396 -21.75 -28.57 31.60
N PHE A 397 -21.65 -29.83 32.01
CA PHE A 397 -20.58 -30.73 31.61
C PHE A 397 -21.13 -31.95 30.88
N LYS A 398 -20.56 -32.25 29.71
CA LYS A 398 -20.88 -33.41 28.90
C LYS A 398 -19.60 -34.18 28.58
N ALA A 399 -19.64 -35.50 28.65
CA ALA A 399 -18.57 -36.39 28.23
C ALA A 399 -19.11 -37.39 27.22
N GLU A 400 -18.46 -37.52 26.07
CA GLU A 400 -18.88 -38.39 24.98
C GLU A 400 -17.69 -39.19 24.45
N ILE A 401 -17.87 -40.49 24.26
CA ILE A 401 -16.91 -41.28 23.49
C ILE A 401 -17.24 -41.09 22.02
N LYS A 402 -16.47 -40.20 21.37
CA LYS A 402 -16.63 -39.79 19.98
C LYS A 402 -15.26 -39.50 19.39
N SER A 403 -14.97 -40.05 18.22
CA SER A 403 -13.68 -39.88 17.57
C SER A 403 -13.67 -38.60 16.72
N CYS A 404 -12.48 -38.08 16.47
CA CYS A 404 -12.27 -37.07 15.44
C CYS A 404 -12.72 -37.50 14.05
N ASP A 405 -12.53 -38.78 13.73
CA ASP A 405 -12.77 -39.34 12.42
C ASP A 405 -14.14 -40.05 12.33
N ASN A 406 -14.97 -40.01 13.40
CA ASN A 406 -16.38 -40.46 13.48
C ASN A 406 -17.10 -39.98 14.76
#